data_AF-A0A353C8A7-F1
#
_entry.id   AF-A0A353C8A7-F1
#
_cell.length_a   1.000
_cell.length_b   1.000
_cell.length_c   1.000
_cell.angle_alpha   90.00
_cell.angle_beta   90.00
_cell.angle_gamma   90.00
#
_symmetry.space_group_name_H-M   'P 1'
#
loop_
_entity.id
_entity.type
_entity.pdbx_description
1 polymer ?
#
loop_
_entity_poly.entity_id
_entity_poly.type
_entity_poly.pdbx_seq_one_letter_code
_entity_poly.pdbx_strand_id
1 'polypeptide(L)'
;MKYSRELWQKKRDAGLKRYLFFDGILISGGSFAVVMQVVGYFILRDEGQTFGQYFGSSRTWTTFFFHATLFGLAVGYLNWRRNEKTYAGSGSAPQAND
;
A
#
# COMPACT_ATOMS: atom_id res chain seq x y z
N MET A 1 9.03 0.64 1.00
CA MET A 1 9.27 2.07 0.67
C MET A 1 10.22 2.67 1.70
N LYS A 2 11.24 3.40 1.24
CA LYS A 2 12.11 4.22 2.07
C LYS A 2 11.91 5.68 1.64
N TYR A 3 11.73 6.58 2.60
CA TYR A 3 11.64 8.01 2.30
C TYR A 3 12.90 8.72 2.77
N SER A 4 13.22 9.85 2.13
CA SER A 4 14.16 10.81 2.71
C SER A 4 13.60 11.37 4.01
N ARG A 5 14.46 11.93 4.86
CA ARG A 5 14.07 12.49 6.15
C ARG A 5 13.00 13.58 6.02
N GLU A 6 13.18 14.50 5.07
CA GLU A 6 12.23 15.60 4.81
C GLU A 6 10.88 15.09 4.32
N LEU A 7 10.89 14.13 3.41
CA LEU A 7 9.66 13.55 2.86
C LEU A 7 8.93 12.72 3.92
N TRP A 8 9.68 12.00 4.76
CA TRP A 8 9.11 11.29 5.90
C TRP A 8 8.47 12.24 6.90
N GLN A 9 9.14 13.33 7.25
CA GLN A 9 8.62 14.35 8.17
C GLN A 9 7.27 14.89 7.67
N LYS A 10 7.18 15.28 6.39
CA LYS A 10 5.92 15.74 5.78
C LYS A 10 4.80 14.70 5.87
N LYS A 11 5.12 13.42 5.61
CA LYS A 11 4.15 12.33 5.71
C LYS A 11 3.74 12.03 7.15
N ARG A 12 4.67 12.15 8.10
CA ARG A 12 4.43 11.94 9.52
C ARG A 12 3.52 13.01 10.10
N ASP A 13 3.78 14.27 9.76
CA ASP A 13 2.99 15.42 10.18
C ASP A 13 1.57 15.39 9.59
N ALA A 14 1.42 14.84 8.38
CA ALA A 14 0.12 14.57 7.76
C ALA A 14 -0.67 13.41 8.43
N GLY A 15 -0.01 12.63 9.29
CA GLY A 15 -0.61 11.61 10.14
C GLY A 15 -0.70 10.21 9.56
N LEU A 16 -0.72 9.22 10.47
CA LEU A 16 -0.75 7.79 10.13
C LEU A 16 -1.96 7.40 9.27
N LYS A 17 -3.16 7.90 9.55
CA LYS A 17 -4.37 7.54 8.80
C LYS A 17 -4.24 7.90 7.32
N ARG A 18 -3.75 9.11 7.03
CA ARG A 18 -3.56 9.59 5.65
C ARG A 18 -2.48 8.78 4.95
N TYR A 19 -1.38 8.48 5.64
CA TYR A 19 -0.34 7.59 5.13
C TYR A 19 -0.87 6.19 4.80
N LEU A 20 -1.61 5.57 5.72
CA LEU A 20 -2.20 4.25 5.52
C LEU A 20 -3.16 4.23 4.34
N PHE A 21 -3.96 5.29 4.16
CA PHE A 21 -4.87 5.37 3.02
C PHE A 21 -4.12 5.53 1.69
N PHE A 22 -3.27 6.55 1.55
CA PHE A 22 -2.60 6.83 0.28
C PHE A 22 -1.46 5.86 -0.02
N ASP A 23 -0.47 5.75 0.86
CA ASP A 23 0.73 4.93 0.63
C ASP A 23 0.47 3.43 0.91
N GLY A 24 -0.38 3.14 1.89
CA GLY A 24 -0.80 1.77 2.21
C GLY A 24 -1.81 1.24 1.20
N ILE A 25 -3.06 1.70 1.26
CA ILE A 25 -4.19 1.14 0.49
C ILE A 25 -4.07 1.47 -0.99
N LEU A 26 -3.94 2.75 -1.38
CA LEU A 26 -4.00 3.11 -2.81
C LEU A 26 -2.76 2.66 -3.57
N ILE A 27 -1.56 2.94 -3.05
CA ILE A 27 -0.32 2.60 -3.73
C ILE A 27 0.01 1.11 -3.57
N SER A 28 0.29 0.68 -2.33
CA SER A 28 0.78 -0.70 -2.10
C SER A 28 -0.33 -1.74 -2.29
N GLY A 29 -1.48 -1.49 -1.68
CA GLY A 29 -2.66 -2.35 -1.75
C GLY A 29 -3.28 -2.41 -3.14
N GLY A 30 -3.48 -1.26 -3.79
CA GLY A 30 -4.08 -1.17 -5.12
C GLY A 30 -3.27 -1.95 -6.15
N SER A 31 -1.95 -1.75 -6.16
CA SER A 31 -1.05 -2.49 -7.06
C SER A 31 -1.12 -4.00 -6.84
N PHE A 32 -1.10 -4.44 -5.57
CA PHE A 32 -1.26 -5.83 -5.20
C PHE A 32 -2.62 -6.40 -5.65
N ALA A 33 -3.70 -5.66 -5.42
CA ALA A 33 -5.05 -6.08 -5.78
C ALA A 33 -5.21 -6.25 -7.30
N VAL A 34 -4.63 -5.36 -8.11
CA VAL A 34 -4.61 -5.50 -9.58
C VAL A 34 -3.94 -6.81 -9.98
N VAL A 35 -2.74 -7.09 -9.45
CA VAL A 35 -2.01 -8.34 -9.73
C VAL A 35 -2.85 -9.55 -9.33
N MET A 36 -3.44 -9.53 -8.14
CA MET A 36 -4.28 -10.63 -7.66
C MET A 36 -5.53 -10.84 -8.51
N GLN A 37 -6.11 -9.79 -9.11
CA GLN A 37 -7.24 -9.97 -10.01
C GLN A 37 -6.87 -10.54 -11.36
N VAL A 38 -5.70 -10.18 -11.89
CA VAL A 38 -5.17 -10.83 -13.09
C VAL A 38 -4.93 -12.31 -12.83
N VAL A 39 -4.28 -12.65 -11.71
CA VAL A 39 -4.07 -14.04 -11.28
C VAL A 39 -5.41 -14.77 -11.07
N GLY A 40 -6.35 -14.13 -10.39
CA GLY A 40 -7.69 -14.66 -10.14
C GLY A 40 -8.45 -14.96 -11.44
N TYR A 41 -8.33 -14.12 -12.46
CA TYR A 41 -8.94 -14.40 -13.76
C TYR A 41 -8.40 -15.67 -14.43
N PHE A 42 -7.10 -15.92 -14.36
CA PHE A 42 -6.49 -17.10 -15.00
C PHE A 42 -6.68 -18.40 -14.20
N ILE A 43 -6.78 -18.32 -12.88
CA ILE A 43 -6.77 -19.50 -12.00
C ILE A 43 -8.16 -19.80 -11.41
N LEU A 44 -8.95 -18.77 -11.12
CA LEU A 44 -10.17 -18.86 -10.30
C LEU A 44 -11.45 -18.45 -11.05
N ARG A 45 -11.38 -18.03 -12.32
CA ARG A 45 -12.61 -17.76 -13.09
C ARG A 45 -13.40 -19.04 -13.28
N ASP A 46 -14.72 -18.90 -13.32
CA ASP A 46 -15.58 -20.03 -13.65
C ASP A 46 -15.37 -20.45 -15.11
N GLU A 47 -15.47 -21.75 -15.38
CA GLU A 47 -15.34 -22.29 -16.74
C GLU A 47 -16.38 -21.64 -17.66
N GLY A 48 -15.91 -21.08 -18.79
CA GLY A 48 -16.76 -20.35 -19.74
C GLY A 48 -17.00 -18.86 -19.43
N GLN A 49 -16.60 -18.35 -18.26
CA GLN A 49 -16.79 -16.93 -17.90
C GLN A 49 -15.86 -16.00 -18.69
N THR A 50 -16.39 -15.08 -19.49
CA THR A 50 -15.54 -14.16 -20.27
C THR A 50 -14.83 -13.12 -19.37
N PHE A 51 -13.78 -12.48 -19.89
CA PHE A 51 -13.07 -11.40 -19.21
C PHE A 51 -14.04 -10.31 -18.70
N GLY A 52 -14.96 -9.85 -19.56
CA GLY A 52 -15.95 -8.85 -19.18
C GLY A 52 -16.89 -9.31 -18.07
N GLN A 53 -17.31 -10.59 -18.08
CA GLN A 53 -18.16 -11.15 -17.03
C GLN A 53 -17.43 -11.29 -15.69
N TYR A 54 -16.15 -11.68 -15.71
CA TYR A 54 -15.33 -11.76 -14.50
C TYR A 54 -15.14 -10.38 -13.86
N PHE A 55 -14.70 -9.39 -14.64
CA PHE A 55 -14.48 -8.02 -14.14
C PHE A 55 -15.77 -7.21 -13.93
N GLY A 56 -16.90 -7.66 -14.48
CA GLY A 56 -18.23 -7.11 -14.19
C GLY A 56 -18.87 -7.67 -12.92
N SER A 57 -18.32 -8.76 -12.35
CA SER A 57 -18.90 -9.40 -11.17
C SER A 57 -18.64 -8.60 -9.88
N SER A 58 -19.67 -8.46 -9.05
CA SER A 58 -19.57 -7.84 -7.72
C SER A 58 -18.58 -8.56 -6.80
N ARG A 59 -18.45 -9.89 -6.96
CA ARG A 59 -17.49 -10.71 -6.21
C ARG A 59 -16.05 -10.27 -6.50
N THR A 60 -15.72 -10.04 -7.77
CA THR A 60 -14.38 -9.60 -8.21
C THR A 60 -14.03 -8.24 -7.62
N TRP A 61 -14.95 -7.29 -7.63
CA TRP A 61 -14.72 -5.99 -7.01
C TRP A 61 -14.59 -6.09 -5.48
N THR A 62 -15.41 -6.92 -4.85
CA THR A 62 -15.33 -7.15 -3.40
C THR A 62 -13.96 -7.71 -3.00
N THR A 63 -13.48 -8.74 -3.72
CA THR A 63 -12.16 -9.31 -3.47
C THR A 63 -11.03 -8.32 -3.80
N PHE A 64 -11.20 -7.47 -4.81
CA PHE A 64 -10.25 -6.41 -5.13
C PHE A 64 -10.08 -5.44 -3.96
N PHE A 65 -11.19 -4.91 -3.44
CA PHE A 65 -11.16 -3.98 -2.31
C PHE A 65 -10.63 -4.64 -1.04
N PHE A 66 -10.95 -5.91 -0.81
CA PHE A 66 -10.40 -6.68 0.30
C PHE A 66 -8.88 -6.83 0.21
N HIS A 67 -8.35 -7.23 -0.94
CA HIS A 67 -6.91 -7.33 -1.16
C HIS A 67 -6.24 -5.97 -0.98
N ALA A 68 -6.78 -4.91 -1.59
CA ALA A 68 -6.20 -3.57 -1.49
C ALA A 68 -6.16 -3.07 -0.05
N THR A 69 -7.26 -3.27 0.69
CA THR A 69 -7.40 -2.77 2.05
C THR A 69 -6.54 -3.57 3.03
N LEU A 70 -6.67 -4.90 3.07
CA LEU A 70 -5.96 -5.72 4.05
C LEU A 70 -4.45 -5.70 3.81
N PHE A 71 -4.02 -5.95 2.57
CA PHE A 71 -2.60 -5.93 2.23
C PHE A 71 -2.02 -4.52 2.41
N GLY A 72 -2.76 -3.51 1.94
CA GLY A 72 -2.35 -2.11 2.04
C GLY A 72 -2.19 -1.62 3.48
N LEU A 73 -3.11 -1.98 4.38
CA LEU A 73 -3.00 -1.63 5.80
C LEU A 73 -1.84 -2.34 6.48
N ALA A 74 -1.67 -3.64 6.23
CA ALA A 74 -0.58 -4.43 6.83
C ALA A 74 0.79 -3.91 6.38
N VAL A 75 1.01 -3.81 5.07
CA VAL A 75 2.28 -3.34 4.50
C VAL A 75 2.50 -1.86 4.78
N GLY A 76 1.46 -1.05 4.70
CA GLY A 76 1.50 0.37 5.06
C GLY A 76 1.95 0.56 6.50
N TYR A 77 1.36 -0.15 7.46
CA TYR A 77 1.76 -0.05 8.86
C TYR A 77 3.20 -0.53 9.12
N LEU A 78 3.61 -1.63 8.47
CA LEU A 78 5.00 -2.11 8.56
C LEU A 78 5.99 -1.08 8.00
N ASN A 79 5.67 -0.48 6.86
CA ASN A 79 6.49 0.58 6.26
C ASN A 79 6.51 1.83 7.13
N TRP A 80 5.39 2.22 7.73
CA TRP A 80 5.35 3.33 8.68
C TRP A 80 6.30 3.09 9.85
N ARG A 81 6.18 1.94 10.51
CA ARG A 81 7.08 1.59 11.63
C ARG A 81 8.55 1.52 11.23
N ARG A 82 8.85 1.03 10.03
CA ARG A 82 10.23 0.99 9.51
C ARG A 82 10.79 2.40 9.32
N ASN A 83 10.01 3.31 8.72
CA ASN A 83 10.46 4.69 8.50
C ASN A 83 10.54 5.48 9.82
N GLU A 84 9.65 5.25 10.79
CA GLU A 84 9.79 5.81 12.15
C GLU A 84 11.11 5.38 12.82
N LYS A 85 11.44 4.09 12.74
CA LYS A 85 12.70 3.57 13.29
C LYS A 85 13.92 4.17 12.59
N THR A 86 13.90 4.26 11.25
CA THR A 86 14.99 4.91 10.49
C THR A 86 15.12 6.38 10.85
N TYR A 87 14.00 7.10 11.00
CA TYR A 87 14.00 8.50 11.38
C TYR A 87 14.57 8.71 12.80
N ALA A 88 14.13 7.91 13.78
CA ALA A 88 14.64 7.96 15.16
C ALA A 88 16.11 7.55 15.27
N GLY A 89 16.53 6.54 14.50
CA GLY A 89 17.93 6.10 14.43
C GLY A 89 18.85 7.07 13.70
N SER A 90 18.31 7.99 12.90
CA SER A 90 19.05 9.07 12.25
C SER A 90 19.23 10.33 13.13
N GLY A 91 19.21 10.16 14.46
CA GLY A 91 19.38 11.24 15.43
C GLY A 91 20.68 12.04 15.24
N SER A 92 20.58 13.35 15.43
CA SER A 92 21.66 14.27 15.86
C SER A 92 23.02 14.20 15.16
N ALA A 93 23.15 14.92 14.03
CA ALA A 93 24.24 15.88 13.91
C ALA A 93 23.59 17.22 13.55
N PRO A 94 23.69 18.27 14.38
CA PRO A 94 23.69 19.60 13.82
C PRO A 94 24.79 19.58 12.75
N GLN A 95 24.50 20.02 11.54
CA GLN A 95 25.59 20.55 10.72
C GLN A 95 26.13 21.74 11.52
N ALA A 96 27.19 21.51 12.29
CA ALA A 96 28.12 22.55 12.65
C ALA A 96 28.66 23.03 11.30
N ASN A 97 28.16 24.18 10.86
CA ASN A 97 28.82 24.94 9.83
C ASN A 97 30.14 25.40 10.45
N ASP A 98 31.23 24.72 10.09
CA ASP A 98 32.58 25.27 10.16
C ASP A 98 32.82 26.18 8.94
#